data_AF-A0AAX2DR73-F1
#
_entry.id   AF-A0AAX2DR73-F1
#
_cell.length_a   1.000
_cell.length_b   1.000
_cell.length_c   1.000
_cell.angle_alpha   90.00
_cell.angle_beta   90.00
_cell.angle_gamma   90.00
#
_symmetry.space_group_name_H-M   'P 1'
#
loop_
_entity.id
_entity.type
_entity.pdbx_description
1 polymer ?
#
loop_
_entity_poly.entity_id
_entity_poly.type
_entity_poly.pdbx_seq_one_letter_code
_entity_poly.pdbx_strand_id
1 'polypeptide(L)'
;MRRSKKVKNLLAAMLIMVIVSCINTNLETKAQAASISHPMPINAVFPDGGLAKAVKTALKKKHVTDLVTQKELNEIGKYLYGNDLSIESLEGIQYLNCLEQLYLSRNQISDLSPLKDLKNLVILCLDENKLKNLEGISSTKLVRLLVDGNEITDVSPLAKLTQLEILSISKNKLSNIDPLAELTKLRVLDLESNKVSDLSAIGKLKKLNSLNAACQKCVNEPVAYKAKLAIPNIVKGPDNVLVLPTDISDNGEYTNISGKIKWKLSTYTKEVSYKYVRLVEIGEAEGQFDVTVVQPLHLKGLETCQGPYYNCLAK
;
A
#
# COMPACT_ATOMS: atom_id res chain seq x y z
N MET A 1 -64.78 15.91 -45.94
CA MET A 1 -64.78 14.84 -46.97
C MET A 1 -63.36 14.60 -47.51
N ARG A 2 -63.09 13.37 -47.97
CA ARG A 2 -61.83 12.77 -48.46
C ARG A 2 -60.77 13.64 -49.20
N ARG A 3 -59.48 13.32 -48.91
CA ARG A 3 -58.29 13.21 -49.82
C ARG A 3 -57.85 14.48 -50.58
N SER A 4 -56.57 14.80 -50.87
CA SER A 4 -55.22 14.24 -50.58
C SER A 4 -54.18 15.41 -50.74
N LYS A 5 -52.84 15.34 -50.78
CA LYS A 5 -51.86 14.30 -51.21
C LYS A 5 -50.45 14.56 -50.60
N LYS A 6 -49.48 13.73 -51.02
CA LYS A 6 -48.00 13.76 -50.85
C LYS A 6 -47.36 15.18 -50.98
N VAL A 7 -46.19 15.52 -50.43
CA VAL A 7 -44.83 15.03 -50.83
C VAL A 7 -43.73 15.37 -49.78
N LYS A 8 -42.77 14.43 -49.63
CA LYS A 8 -41.36 14.47 -49.16
C LYS A 8 -40.75 15.77 -48.58
N ASN A 9 -40.01 15.60 -47.48
CA ASN A 9 -38.58 15.95 -47.29
C ASN A 9 -38.11 15.28 -45.98
N LEU A 10 -37.28 14.23 -46.00
CA LEU A 10 -35.81 14.31 -45.84
C LEU A 10 -35.30 15.55 -45.09
N LEU A 11 -34.89 15.33 -43.84
CA LEU A 11 -33.57 15.71 -43.34
C LEU A 11 -33.24 14.84 -42.11
N ALA A 12 -32.08 14.19 -42.13
CA ALA A 12 -31.62 13.35 -41.03
C ALA A 12 -30.77 14.18 -40.06
N ALA A 13 -31.02 14.03 -38.77
CA ALA A 13 -30.10 14.43 -37.71
C ALA A 13 -29.99 13.27 -36.73
N MET A 14 -28.87 12.54 -36.79
CA MET A 14 -28.59 11.44 -35.88
C MET A 14 -28.25 12.00 -34.49
N LEU A 15 -29.22 12.04 -33.59
CA LEU A 15 -28.95 12.13 -32.15
C LEU A 15 -28.88 10.71 -31.58
N ILE A 16 -27.75 10.03 -31.76
CA ILE A 16 -27.52 8.74 -31.09
C ILE A 16 -27.16 9.04 -29.63
N MET A 17 -28.20 9.19 -28.80
CA MET A 17 -28.04 8.98 -27.36
C MET A 17 -27.70 7.50 -27.14
N VAL A 18 -26.51 7.23 -26.62
CA VAL A 18 -26.15 5.87 -26.18
C VAL A 18 -26.94 5.59 -24.90
N ILE A 19 -28.13 5.03 -25.06
CA ILE A 19 -28.93 4.52 -23.95
C ILE A 19 -28.25 3.26 -23.43
N VAL A 20 -27.63 3.36 -22.25
CA VAL A 20 -27.16 2.20 -21.49
C VAL A 20 -28.39 1.45 -20.97
N SER A 21 -28.88 0.49 -21.77
CA SER A 21 -30.00 -0.37 -21.42
C SER A 21 -29.56 -1.46 -20.44
N CYS A 22 -29.51 -1.13 -19.15
CA CYS A 22 -29.36 -2.12 -18.08
C CYS A 22 -30.63 -2.97 -17.96
N ILE A 23 -30.71 -4.09 -18.70
CA ILE A 23 -31.62 -5.18 -18.36
C ILE A 23 -30.96 -5.99 -17.24
N ASN A 24 -31.36 -5.71 -16.01
CA ASN A 24 -30.87 -6.44 -14.84
C ASN A 24 -31.83 -7.60 -14.53
N THR A 25 -31.44 -8.82 -14.89
CA THR A 25 -32.12 -10.06 -14.46
C THR A 25 -31.19 -10.85 -13.56
N ASN A 26 -31.62 -11.12 -12.33
CA ASN A 26 -30.86 -11.87 -11.34
C ASN A 26 -30.47 -13.27 -11.84
N LEU A 27 -29.22 -13.42 -12.25
CA LEU A 27 -28.43 -14.63 -12.02
C LEU A 27 -27.24 -14.22 -11.13
N GLU A 28 -26.68 -15.19 -10.41
CA GLU A 28 -25.45 -15.01 -9.64
C GLU A 28 -24.31 -14.53 -10.56
N THR A 29 -24.11 -13.21 -10.61
CA THR A 29 -23.04 -12.62 -11.41
C THR A 29 -21.70 -12.95 -10.78
N LYS A 30 -21.11 -14.06 -11.22
CA LYS A 30 -19.66 -14.22 -11.31
C LYS A 30 -19.15 -13.02 -12.12
N ALA A 31 -18.84 -11.93 -11.43
CA ALA A 31 -18.44 -10.68 -12.08
C ALA A 31 -17.25 -10.95 -12.99
N GLN A 32 -17.55 -10.97 -14.28
CA GLN A 32 -16.65 -11.35 -15.35
C GLN A 32 -15.80 -10.12 -15.68
N ALA A 33 -14.49 -10.27 -15.61
CA ALA A 33 -13.56 -9.16 -15.79
C ALA A 33 -13.66 -8.56 -17.21
N ALA A 34 -13.22 -7.31 -17.34
CA ALA A 34 -13.51 -6.50 -18.51
C ALA A 34 -12.97 -7.13 -19.80
N SER A 35 -13.59 -6.85 -20.95
CA SER A 35 -13.13 -7.37 -22.23
C SER A 35 -13.23 -6.32 -23.33
N ILE A 36 -12.25 -6.27 -24.23
CA ILE A 36 -12.33 -5.44 -25.44
C ILE A 36 -13.27 -6.10 -26.47
N SER A 37 -14.11 -5.29 -27.11
CA SER A 37 -15.20 -5.77 -27.99
C SER A 37 -14.78 -6.04 -29.44
N HIS A 38 -13.64 -5.51 -29.86
CA HIS A 38 -13.06 -5.68 -31.20
C HIS A 38 -11.52 -5.56 -31.12
N PRO A 39 -10.77 -5.89 -32.18
CA PRO A 39 -9.32 -5.65 -32.21
C PRO A 39 -9.02 -4.15 -32.05
N MET A 40 -8.04 -3.80 -31.21
CA MET A 40 -7.64 -2.41 -30.92
C MET A 40 -6.11 -2.28 -30.89
N PRO A 41 -5.53 -1.11 -31.22
CA PRO A 41 -4.10 -0.86 -31.01
C PRO A 41 -3.72 -1.00 -29.54
N ILE A 42 -2.53 -1.54 -29.24
CA ILE A 42 -2.07 -1.71 -27.83
C ILE A 42 -2.10 -0.38 -27.08
N ASN A 43 -1.60 0.70 -27.66
CA ASN A 43 -1.59 2.04 -27.05
C ASN A 43 -2.98 2.69 -26.91
N ALA A 44 -4.03 2.10 -27.49
CA ALA A 44 -5.42 2.52 -27.26
C ALA A 44 -6.09 1.73 -26.12
N VAL A 45 -5.65 0.49 -25.87
CA VAL A 45 -6.10 -0.34 -24.74
C VAL A 45 -5.32 -0.01 -23.46
N PHE A 46 -4.04 0.31 -23.60
CA PHE A 46 -3.10 0.68 -22.53
C PHE A 46 -2.54 2.07 -22.84
N PRO A 47 -3.15 3.16 -22.33
CA PRO A 47 -2.74 4.52 -22.68
C PRO A 47 -1.35 4.92 -22.15
N ASP A 48 -0.91 4.28 -21.06
CA ASP A 48 0.44 4.46 -20.50
C ASP A 48 1.51 3.86 -21.43
N GLY A 49 2.50 4.67 -21.82
CA GLY A 49 3.52 4.26 -22.78
C GLY A 49 4.46 3.15 -22.29
N GLY A 50 4.71 3.08 -20.98
CA GLY A 50 5.49 2.01 -20.34
C GLY A 50 4.71 0.70 -20.33
N LEU A 51 3.43 0.76 -19.96
CA LEU A 51 2.55 -0.40 -19.91
C LEU A 51 2.24 -0.95 -21.31
N ALA A 52 1.99 -0.06 -22.29
CA ALA A 52 1.86 -0.44 -23.69
C ALA A 52 3.13 -1.15 -24.20
N LYS A 53 4.32 -0.67 -23.79
CA LYS A 53 5.60 -1.32 -24.11
C LYS A 53 5.74 -2.69 -23.43
N ALA A 54 5.28 -2.85 -22.19
CA ALA A 54 5.24 -4.15 -21.50
C ALA A 54 4.36 -5.16 -22.26
N VAL A 55 3.10 -4.79 -22.53
CA VAL A 55 2.13 -5.62 -23.26
C VAL A 55 2.61 -5.98 -24.65
N LYS A 56 3.14 -5.00 -25.41
CA LYS A 56 3.76 -5.23 -26.72
C LYS A 56 4.87 -6.27 -26.66
N THR A 57 5.71 -6.20 -25.63
CA THR A 57 6.82 -7.14 -25.44
C THR A 57 6.32 -8.53 -25.07
N ALA A 58 5.35 -8.65 -24.16
CA ALA A 58 4.72 -9.92 -23.77
C ALA A 58 4.09 -10.64 -24.98
N LEU A 59 3.40 -9.88 -25.85
CA LEU A 59 2.76 -10.38 -27.07
C LEU A 59 3.71 -10.52 -28.28
N LYS A 60 5.00 -10.21 -28.12
CA LYS A 60 6.03 -10.23 -29.20
C LYS A 60 5.63 -9.40 -30.42
N LYS A 61 4.88 -8.32 -30.20
CA LYS A 61 4.42 -7.37 -31.23
C LYS A 61 5.55 -6.38 -31.57
N LYS A 62 5.55 -5.83 -32.78
CA LYS A 62 6.61 -4.94 -33.27
C LYS A 62 6.41 -3.53 -32.71
N HIS A 63 5.20 -2.99 -32.82
CA HIS A 63 4.85 -1.62 -32.45
C HIS A 63 3.68 -1.58 -31.45
N VAL A 64 3.62 -0.52 -30.63
CA VAL A 64 2.47 -0.30 -29.73
C VAL A 64 1.18 0.09 -30.48
N THR A 65 1.28 0.34 -31.79
CA THR A 65 0.15 0.54 -32.69
C THR A 65 -0.37 -0.76 -33.30
N ASP A 66 0.33 -1.89 -33.09
CA ASP A 66 -0.13 -3.19 -33.59
C ASP A 66 -1.45 -3.57 -32.90
N LEU A 67 -2.38 -4.17 -33.66
CA LEU A 67 -3.67 -4.58 -33.13
C LEU A 67 -3.54 -5.79 -32.18
N VAL A 68 -4.34 -5.78 -31.13
CA VAL A 68 -4.54 -6.89 -30.19
C VAL A 68 -6.02 -7.19 -30.02
N THR A 69 -6.31 -8.47 -29.81
CA THR A 69 -7.62 -9.03 -29.53
C THR A 69 -7.71 -9.49 -28.08
N GLN A 70 -8.93 -9.62 -27.53
CA GLN A 70 -9.11 -10.17 -26.18
C GLN A 70 -8.52 -11.58 -26.03
N LYS A 71 -8.48 -12.37 -27.11
CA LYS A 71 -7.82 -13.69 -27.11
C LYS A 71 -6.33 -13.55 -26.83
N GLU A 72 -5.64 -12.66 -27.55
CA GLU A 72 -4.20 -12.40 -27.32
C GLU A 72 -3.95 -11.81 -25.93
N LEU A 73 -4.80 -10.91 -25.43
CA LEU A 73 -4.68 -10.39 -24.06
C LEU A 73 -4.80 -11.49 -23.00
N ASN A 74 -5.66 -12.49 -23.21
CA ASN A 74 -5.77 -13.66 -22.34
C ASN A 74 -4.51 -14.57 -22.40
N GLU A 75 -3.77 -14.56 -23.51
CA GLU A 75 -2.51 -15.32 -23.67
C GLU A 75 -1.35 -14.75 -22.82
N ILE A 76 -1.46 -13.50 -22.33
CA ILE A 76 -0.53 -12.90 -21.34
C ILE A 76 -0.69 -13.54 -19.93
N GLY A 77 -1.70 -14.40 -19.74
CA GLY A 77 -2.19 -14.83 -18.42
C GLY A 77 -1.15 -15.27 -17.38
N LYS A 78 -0.06 -15.95 -17.75
CA LYS A 78 0.86 -16.45 -16.71
C LYS A 78 1.65 -15.33 -16.01
N TYR A 79 2.10 -14.31 -16.74
CA TYR A 79 2.85 -13.19 -16.15
C TYR A 79 2.93 -11.98 -17.09
N LEU A 80 3.01 -10.78 -16.50
CA LEU A 80 3.41 -9.55 -17.17
C LEU A 80 4.61 -8.92 -16.44
N TYR A 81 5.67 -8.63 -17.19
CA TYR A 81 6.84 -7.90 -16.73
C TYR A 81 6.83 -6.47 -17.29
N GLY A 82 6.85 -5.49 -16.38
CA GLY A 82 6.90 -4.06 -16.70
C GLY A 82 7.76 -3.24 -15.73
N ASN A 83 8.73 -3.87 -15.06
CA ASN A 83 9.70 -3.17 -14.21
C ASN A 83 10.50 -2.14 -15.01
N ASP A 84 10.88 -1.01 -14.39
CA ASP A 84 11.76 0.00 -14.97
C ASP A 84 11.24 0.62 -16.29
N LEU A 85 9.92 0.70 -16.48
CA LEU A 85 9.28 1.21 -17.70
C LEU A 85 8.66 2.60 -17.56
N SER A 86 8.85 3.28 -16.42
CA SER A 86 8.28 4.59 -16.10
C SER A 86 6.75 4.62 -16.09
N ILE A 87 6.10 3.50 -15.77
CA ILE A 87 4.65 3.34 -15.73
C ILE A 87 4.06 4.23 -14.62
N GLU A 88 3.09 5.06 -14.98
CA GLU A 88 2.33 5.91 -14.06
C GLU A 88 0.90 5.39 -13.88
N SER A 89 0.29 4.85 -14.95
CA SER A 89 -1.10 4.36 -14.93
C SER A 89 -1.21 2.88 -15.28
N LEU A 90 -2.11 2.18 -14.58
CA LEU A 90 -2.47 0.78 -14.83
C LEU A 90 -3.73 0.64 -15.71
N GLU A 91 -4.21 1.72 -16.31
CA GLU A 91 -5.37 1.70 -17.21
C GLU A 91 -5.14 0.71 -18.38
N GLY A 92 -6.10 -0.18 -18.58
CA GLY A 92 -6.03 -1.30 -19.50
C GLY A 92 -5.71 -2.65 -18.85
N ILE A 93 -5.08 -2.68 -17.66
CA ILE A 93 -4.78 -3.95 -16.97
C ILE A 93 -6.06 -4.74 -16.64
N GLN A 94 -7.20 -4.09 -16.46
CA GLN A 94 -8.50 -4.74 -16.23
C GLN A 94 -8.96 -5.69 -17.36
N TYR A 95 -8.33 -5.63 -18.54
CA TYR A 95 -8.58 -6.54 -19.67
C TYR A 95 -7.70 -7.81 -19.64
N LEU A 96 -6.72 -7.90 -18.73
CA LEU A 96 -5.79 -9.04 -18.60
C LEU A 96 -6.37 -10.13 -17.70
N ASN A 97 -7.54 -10.66 -18.10
CA ASN A 97 -8.42 -11.48 -17.26
C ASN A 97 -7.79 -12.78 -16.71
N CYS A 98 -6.78 -13.30 -17.40
CA CYS A 98 -6.07 -14.51 -17.02
C CYS A 98 -4.81 -14.24 -16.17
N LEU A 99 -4.49 -12.98 -15.84
CA LEU A 99 -3.20 -12.60 -15.23
C LEU A 99 -3.03 -13.15 -13.81
N GLU A 100 -2.01 -13.99 -13.63
CA GLU A 100 -1.63 -14.60 -12.35
C GLU A 100 -0.49 -13.87 -11.64
N GLN A 101 0.44 -13.26 -12.39
CA GLN A 101 1.67 -12.67 -11.84
C GLN A 101 1.97 -11.31 -12.50
N LEU A 102 2.17 -10.27 -11.70
CA LEU A 102 2.40 -8.92 -12.19
C LEU A 102 3.64 -8.31 -11.53
N TYR A 103 4.62 -7.97 -12.36
CA TYR A 103 5.90 -7.39 -11.93
C TYR A 103 6.02 -5.98 -12.49
N LEU A 104 5.93 -4.98 -11.61
CA LEU A 104 5.91 -3.55 -11.93
C LEU A 104 6.80 -2.72 -10.98
N SER A 105 7.85 -3.32 -10.41
CA SER A 105 8.78 -2.63 -9.52
C SER A 105 9.58 -1.53 -10.25
N ARG A 106 10.01 -0.47 -9.55
CA ARG A 106 10.70 0.72 -10.12
C ARG A 106 9.91 1.40 -11.21
N ASN A 107 8.74 1.90 -10.82
CA ASN A 107 7.84 2.69 -11.66
C ASN A 107 7.32 3.89 -10.86
N GLN A 108 6.22 4.50 -11.31
CA GLN A 108 5.64 5.71 -10.73
C GLN A 108 4.19 5.51 -10.30
N ILE A 109 3.75 4.26 -10.13
CA ILE A 109 2.36 3.86 -9.91
C ILE A 109 1.92 4.37 -8.53
N SER A 110 0.74 5.00 -8.50
CA SER A 110 0.10 5.48 -7.27
C SER A 110 -1.35 5.03 -7.09
N ASP A 111 -1.96 4.41 -8.11
CA ASP A 111 -3.31 3.86 -8.08
C ASP A 111 -3.32 2.39 -8.53
N LEU A 112 -4.00 1.53 -7.77
CA LEU A 112 -4.20 0.11 -8.04
C LEU A 112 -5.67 -0.21 -8.37
N SER A 113 -6.55 0.79 -8.50
CA SER A 113 -7.96 0.60 -8.83
C SER A 113 -8.24 -0.21 -10.11
N PRO A 114 -7.38 -0.21 -11.17
CA PRO A 114 -7.55 -1.10 -12.32
C PRO A 114 -7.36 -2.59 -12.02
N LEU A 115 -6.74 -2.95 -10.88
CA LEU A 115 -6.52 -4.35 -10.48
C LEU A 115 -7.74 -5.00 -9.81
N LYS A 116 -8.77 -4.23 -9.45
CA LYS A 116 -9.89 -4.65 -8.58
C LYS A 116 -10.68 -5.88 -9.03
N ASP A 117 -10.63 -6.23 -10.32
CA ASP A 117 -11.35 -7.39 -10.88
C ASP A 117 -10.42 -8.54 -11.28
N LEU A 118 -9.10 -8.41 -11.10
CA LEU A 118 -8.09 -9.45 -11.39
C LEU A 118 -8.02 -10.53 -10.29
N LYS A 119 -9.13 -11.27 -10.15
CA LYS A 119 -9.34 -12.34 -9.14
C LYS A 119 -8.41 -13.56 -9.27
N ASN A 120 -7.61 -13.61 -10.34
CA ASN A 120 -6.62 -14.65 -10.61
C ASN A 120 -5.21 -14.25 -10.17
N LEU A 121 -4.99 -13.00 -9.75
CA LEU A 121 -3.67 -12.52 -9.35
C LEU A 121 -3.19 -13.19 -8.05
N VAL A 122 -2.04 -13.87 -8.12
CA VAL A 122 -1.38 -14.65 -7.06
C VAL A 122 -0.07 -13.99 -6.61
N ILE A 123 0.65 -13.35 -7.53
CA ILE A 123 1.91 -12.64 -7.25
C ILE A 123 1.82 -11.20 -7.76
N LEU A 124 2.16 -10.24 -6.90
CA LEU A 124 2.25 -8.83 -7.26
C LEU A 124 3.53 -8.22 -6.67
N CYS A 125 4.38 -7.67 -7.55
CA CYS A 125 5.58 -6.93 -7.17
C CYS A 125 5.47 -5.48 -7.66
N LEU A 126 5.52 -4.55 -6.73
CA LEU A 126 5.29 -3.11 -6.89
C LEU A 126 6.32 -2.29 -6.09
N ASP A 127 7.49 -2.88 -5.82
CA ASP A 127 8.57 -2.21 -5.07
C ASP A 127 9.00 -0.93 -5.77
N GLU A 128 9.45 0.07 -5.03
CA GLU A 128 9.96 1.33 -5.58
C GLU A 128 8.92 2.03 -6.50
N ASN A 129 7.74 2.30 -5.95
CA ASN A 129 6.63 3.03 -6.60
C ASN A 129 6.14 4.19 -5.69
N LYS A 130 4.98 4.78 -5.99
CA LYS A 130 4.41 5.95 -5.29
C LYS A 130 3.12 5.62 -4.53
N LEU A 131 2.95 4.37 -4.08
CA LEU A 131 1.74 3.91 -3.40
C LEU A 131 1.63 4.49 -1.99
N LYS A 132 0.42 4.92 -1.60
CA LYS A 132 0.10 5.44 -0.26
C LYS A 132 -0.86 4.56 0.53
N ASN A 133 -1.62 3.73 -0.18
CA ASN A 133 -2.51 2.70 0.34
C ASN A 133 -2.51 1.53 -0.67
N LEU A 134 -3.28 0.49 -0.35
CA LEU A 134 -3.41 -0.72 -1.17
C LEU A 134 -4.88 -0.95 -1.59
N GLU A 135 -5.65 0.11 -1.78
CA GLU A 135 -7.01 -0.01 -2.31
C GLU A 135 -7.00 -0.55 -3.73
N GLY A 136 -7.95 -1.43 -4.04
CA GLY A 136 -8.02 -2.12 -5.34
C GLY A 136 -7.38 -3.51 -5.40
N ILE A 137 -6.62 -3.97 -4.38
CA ILE A 137 -6.13 -5.37 -4.36
C ILE A 137 -6.93 -6.33 -3.46
N SER A 138 -7.86 -5.84 -2.61
CA SER A 138 -8.57 -6.67 -1.61
C SER A 138 -9.46 -7.81 -2.13
N SER A 139 -9.71 -7.86 -3.44
CA SER A 139 -10.50 -8.88 -4.14
C SER A 139 -9.65 -9.97 -4.82
N THR A 140 -8.33 -9.81 -4.80
CA THR A 140 -7.36 -10.73 -5.40
C THR A 140 -7.16 -11.99 -4.55
N LYS A 141 -6.35 -12.93 -5.04
CA LYS A 141 -5.97 -14.17 -4.32
C LYS A 141 -4.47 -14.20 -4.07
N LEU A 142 -3.89 -13.04 -3.75
CA LEU A 142 -2.45 -12.90 -3.58
C LEU A 142 -1.92 -13.85 -2.49
N VAL A 143 -0.89 -14.59 -2.88
CA VAL A 143 -0.05 -15.42 -1.99
C VAL A 143 1.28 -14.70 -1.73
N ARG A 144 1.74 -13.86 -2.66
CA ARG A 144 2.94 -13.03 -2.51
C ARG A 144 2.68 -11.58 -2.92
N LEU A 145 3.00 -10.64 -2.04
CA LEU A 145 2.97 -9.21 -2.29
C LEU A 145 4.31 -8.58 -1.88
N LEU A 146 4.96 -7.91 -2.82
CA LEU A 146 6.15 -7.09 -2.56
C LEU A 146 5.82 -5.63 -2.94
N VAL A 147 5.93 -4.72 -1.98
CA VAL A 147 5.61 -3.29 -2.08
C VAL A 147 6.66 -2.45 -1.33
N ASP A 148 7.91 -2.91 -1.34
CA ASP A 148 9.02 -2.26 -0.64
C ASP A 148 9.27 -0.84 -1.18
N GLY A 149 9.75 0.08 -0.34
CA GLY A 149 10.17 1.42 -0.80
C GLY A 149 9.05 2.25 -1.44
N ASN A 150 7.85 2.20 -0.87
CA ASN A 150 6.69 3.02 -1.24
C ASN A 150 6.39 4.06 -0.14
N GLU A 151 5.24 4.74 -0.21
CA GLU A 151 4.78 5.71 0.79
C GLU A 151 3.59 5.19 1.64
N ILE A 152 3.41 3.87 1.76
CA ILE A 152 2.19 3.27 2.31
C ILE A 152 2.06 3.59 3.80
N THR A 153 0.88 4.11 4.18
CA THR A 153 0.49 4.36 5.57
C THR A 153 -0.66 3.49 6.05
N ASP A 154 -1.48 2.97 5.13
CA ASP A 154 -2.64 2.11 5.45
C ASP A 154 -2.55 0.74 4.77
N VAL A 155 -2.70 -0.30 5.59
CA VAL A 155 -2.72 -1.72 5.23
C VAL A 155 -4.07 -2.38 5.51
N SER A 156 -5.11 -1.62 5.87
CA SER A 156 -6.48 -2.12 6.02
C SER A 156 -7.00 -2.93 4.80
N PRO A 157 -6.61 -2.64 3.54
CA PRO A 157 -7.00 -3.47 2.39
C PRO A 157 -6.45 -4.91 2.43
N LEU A 158 -5.37 -5.17 3.19
CA LEU A 158 -4.74 -6.48 3.29
C LEU A 158 -5.54 -7.48 4.14
N ALA A 159 -6.38 -7.02 5.09
CA ALA A 159 -7.10 -7.91 6.02
C ALA A 159 -7.96 -8.98 5.31
N LYS A 160 -8.37 -8.74 4.06
CA LYS A 160 -9.15 -9.69 3.24
C LYS A 160 -8.29 -10.74 2.53
N LEU A 161 -6.98 -10.52 2.41
CA LEU A 161 -6.02 -11.38 1.69
C LEU A 161 -5.52 -12.54 2.55
N THR A 162 -6.45 -13.30 3.15
CA THR A 162 -6.16 -14.42 4.08
C THR A 162 -5.36 -15.58 3.46
N GLN A 163 -5.06 -15.52 2.16
CA GLN A 163 -4.20 -16.47 1.45
C GLN A 163 -2.73 -16.02 1.34
N LEU A 164 -2.40 -14.81 1.81
CA LEU A 164 -1.05 -14.26 1.73
C LEU A 164 -0.07 -15.05 2.60
N GLU A 165 1.02 -15.53 1.99
CA GLU A 165 2.10 -16.26 2.66
C GLU A 165 3.40 -15.43 2.73
N ILE A 166 3.60 -14.48 1.80
CA ILE A 166 4.78 -13.62 1.74
C ILE A 166 4.34 -12.17 1.58
N LEU A 167 4.72 -11.31 2.55
CA LEU A 167 4.55 -9.87 2.50
C LEU A 167 5.89 -9.18 2.72
N SER A 168 6.32 -8.37 1.76
CA SER A 168 7.44 -7.42 1.90
C SER A 168 6.88 -6.01 1.75
N ILE A 169 6.96 -5.22 2.82
CA ILE A 169 6.48 -3.83 2.89
C ILE A 169 7.46 -2.94 3.66
N SER A 170 8.75 -3.27 3.53
CA SER A 170 9.86 -2.49 4.09
C SER A 170 9.91 -1.08 3.51
N LYS A 171 10.59 -0.16 4.20
CA LYS A 171 10.86 1.22 3.74
C LYS A 171 9.58 1.99 3.34
N ASN A 172 8.52 1.77 4.10
CA ASN A 172 7.23 2.45 3.96
C ASN A 172 6.99 3.40 5.16
N LYS A 173 5.74 3.79 5.43
CA LYS A 173 5.38 4.77 6.47
C LYS A 173 4.42 4.19 7.51
N LEU A 174 4.35 2.87 7.64
CA LEU A 174 3.41 2.14 8.51
C LEU A 174 3.67 2.41 9.99
N SER A 175 2.61 2.75 10.73
CA SER A 175 2.61 2.79 12.20
C SER A 175 1.58 1.86 12.83
N ASN A 176 0.47 1.58 12.12
CA ASN A 176 -0.53 0.58 12.51
C ASN A 176 -0.38 -0.66 11.63
N ILE A 177 -0.29 -1.84 12.25
CA ILE A 177 -0.23 -3.14 11.59
C ILE A 177 -1.34 -4.11 12.06
N ASP A 178 -2.35 -3.63 12.80
CA ASP A 178 -3.50 -4.42 13.26
C ASP A 178 -4.17 -5.24 12.14
N PRO A 179 -4.35 -4.72 10.90
CA PRO A 179 -4.93 -5.49 9.79
C PRO A 179 -4.14 -6.75 9.40
N LEU A 180 -2.86 -6.85 9.77
CA LEU A 180 -2.03 -8.02 9.48
C LEU A 180 -2.37 -9.22 10.38
N ALA A 181 -3.11 -9.02 11.49
CA ALA A 181 -3.53 -10.10 12.38
C ALA A 181 -4.42 -11.16 11.69
N GLU A 182 -5.14 -10.77 10.64
CA GLU A 182 -5.99 -11.66 9.84
C GLU A 182 -5.20 -12.58 8.89
N LEU A 183 -3.92 -12.27 8.64
CA LEU A 183 -3.04 -12.99 7.70
C LEU A 183 -2.46 -14.27 8.33
N THR A 184 -3.33 -15.14 8.85
CA THR A 184 -2.96 -16.36 9.60
C THR A 184 -2.17 -17.42 8.80
N LYS A 185 -2.00 -17.22 7.49
CA LYS A 185 -1.13 -18.02 6.61
C LYS A 185 0.26 -17.44 6.38
N LEU A 186 0.53 -16.22 6.85
CA LEU A 186 1.79 -15.53 6.59
C LEU A 186 2.99 -16.31 7.14
N ARG A 187 4.02 -16.46 6.29
CA ARG A 187 5.25 -17.21 6.56
C ARG A 187 6.49 -16.32 6.53
N VAL A 188 6.48 -15.30 5.69
CA VAL A 188 7.55 -14.30 5.58
C VAL A 188 6.92 -12.91 5.68
N LEU A 189 7.41 -12.12 6.63
CA LEU A 189 6.98 -10.74 6.86
C LEU A 189 8.19 -9.82 6.98
N ASP A 190 8.36 -8.91 6.03
CA ASP A 190 9.31 -7.80 6.14
C ASP A 190 8.57 -6.47 6.37
N LEU A 191 8.84 -5.86 7.53
CA LEU A 191 8.37 -4.57 8.00
C LEU A 191 9.52 -3.56 8.20
N GLU A 192 10.75 -3.88 7.78
CA GLU A 192 11.95 -3.08 8.08
C GLU A 192 11.78 -1.61 7.70
N SER A 193 12.39 -0.69 8.47
CA SER A 193 12.44 0.73 8.10
C SER A 193 11.04 1.37 7.94
N ASN A 194 10.10 1.00 8.81
CA ASN A 194 8.78 1.63 8.97
C ASN A 194 8.73 2.47 10.27
N LYS A 195 7.54 2.69 10.84
CA LYS A 195 7.29 3.44 12.09
C LYS A 195 6.55 2.58 13.14
N VAL A 196 6.71 1.26 13.08
CA VAL A 196 5.99 0.30 13.93
C VAL A 196 6.59 0.27 15.34
N SER A 197 5.77 0.54 16.36
CA SER A 197 6.16 0.41 17.77
C SER A 197 5.50 -0.78 18.48
N ASP A 198 4.42 -1.35 17.94
CA ASP A 198 3.63 -2.39 18.60
C ASP A 198 3.51 -3.62 17.70
N LEU A 199 4.09 -4.75 18.14
CA LEU A 199 4.00 -6.04 17.42
C LEU A 199 2.89 -6.95 17.95
N SER A 200 2.08 -6.53 18.92
CA SER A 200 1.08 -7.41 19.54
C SER A 200 0.02 -7.94 18.56
N ALA A 201 -0.31 -7.16 17.52
CA ALA A 201 -1.20 -7.56 16.43
C ALA A 201 -0.73 -8.85 15.74
N ILE A 202 0.58 -8.97 15.47
CA ILE A 202 1.15 -10.11 14.74
C ILE A 202 1.62 -11.25 15.65
N GLY A 203 1.60 -11.09 16.98
CA GLY A 203 2.03 -12.13 17.92
C GLY A 203 1.26 -13.45 17.86
N LYS A 204 0.09 -13.47 17.20
CA LYS A 204 -0.72 -14.66 16.92
C LYS A 204 -0.36 -15.38 15.60
N LEU A 205 0.48 -14.81 14.74
CA LEU A 205 0.85 -15.38 13.43
C LEU A 205 1.85 -16.53 13.57
N LYS A 206 1.42 -17.65 14.16
CA LYS A 206 2.29 -18.80 14.51
C LYS A 206 2.86 -19.57 13.31
N LYS A 207 2.56 -19.18 12.07
CA LYS A 207 3.11 -19.75 10.84
C LYS A 207 4.28 -18.95 10.24
N LEU A 208 4.68 -17.85 10.87
CA LEU A 208 5.87 -17.12 10.47
C LEU A 208 7.10 -18.03 10.65
N ASN A 209 7.91 -18.09 9.59
CA ASN A 209 9.23 -18.73 9.51
C ASN A 209 10.34 -17.68 9.35
N SER A 210 10.01 -16.44 8.98
CA SER A 210 10.94 -15.31 8.87
C SER A 210 10.23 -13.99 9.16
N LEU A 211 10.85 -13.15 10.00
CA LEU A 211 10.37 -11.83 10.38
C LEU A 211 11.53 -10.83 10.36
N ASN A 212 11.35 -9.72 9.64
CA ASN A 212 12.22 -8.55 9.76
C ASN A 212 11.38 -7.36 10.23
N ALA A 213 11.70 -6.82 11.40
CA ALA A 213 11.06 -5.62 11.96
C ALA A 213 12.12 -4.61 12.44
N ALA A 214 13.34 -4.66 11.88
CA ALA A 214 14.43 -3.78 12.27
C ALA A 214 14.22 -2.33 11.80
N CYS A 215 15.09 -1.43 12.26
CA CYS A 215 15.20 -0.04 11.79
C CYS A 215 13.93 0.82 11.89
N GLN A 216 13.00 0.53 12.81
CA GLN A 216 11.78 1.33 12.96
C GLN A 216 12.10 2.72 13.50
N LYS A 217 11.48 3.77 12.93
CA LYS A 217 11.63 5.15 13.37
C LYS A 217 10.29 5.81 13.66
N CYS A 218 9.92 5.81 14.93
CA CYS A 218 8.72 6.51 15.42
C CYS A 218 9.08 7.95 15.79
N VAL A 219 8.20 8.90 15.46
CA VAL A 219 8.30 10.29 15.92
C VAL A 219 6.97 10.61 16.61
N ASN A 220 7.03 10.90 17.90
CA ASN A 220 5.85 11.29 18.67
C ASN A 220 5.41 12.70 18.29
N GLU A 221 4.15 13.03 18.57
CA GLU A 221 3.70 14.43 18.54
C GLU A 221 4.55 15.30 19.48
N PRO A 222 4.94 16.53 19.07
CA PRO A 222 5.75 17.42 19.92
C PRO A 222 5.06 17.74 21.25
N VAL A 223 5.85 17.86 22.32
CA VAL A 223 5.35 18.28 23.64
C VAL A 223 6.10 19.48 24.20
N ALA A 224 5.46 20.26 25.06
CA ALA A 224 6.10 21.39 25.72
C ALA A 224 7.26 20.93 26.61
N TYR A 225 8.41 21.58 26.45
CA TYR A 225 9.59 21.36 27.27
C TYR A 225 9.29 21.53 28.77
N LYS A 226 9.81 20.59 29.57
CA LYS A 226 9.75 20.59 31.03
C LYS A 226 11.07 20.07 31.57
N ALA A 227 11.63 20.74 32.57
CA ALA A 227 12.85 20.29 33.26
C ALA A 227 12.70 18.89 33.91
N LYS A 228 11.45 18.50 34.24
CA LYS A 228 11.08 17.12 34.58
C LYS A 228 10.09 16.62 33.52
N LEU A 229 10.58 15.87 32.55
CA LEU A 229 9.79 15.31 31.46
C LEU A 229 9.47 13.83 31.76
N ALA A 230 8.27 13.38 31.41
CA ALA A 230 7.89 11.97 31.50
C ALA A 230 6.96 11.60 30.32
N ILE A 231 7.39 10.65 29.49
CA ILE A 231 6.72 10.21 28.27
C ILE A 231 6.35 8.72 28.43
N PRO A 232 5.14 8.28 28.04
CA PRO A 232 4.80 6.86 28.07
C PRO A 232 5.69 6.06 27.11
N ASN A 233 6.08 4.86 27.55
CA ASN A 233 6.65 3.86 26.67
C ASN A 233 5.53 3.32 25.76
N ILE A 234 5.77 3.37 24.45
CA ILE A 234 4.82 2.93 23.41
C ILE A 234 5.25 1.63 22.73
N VAL A 235 6.44 1.11 23.05
CA VAL A 235 7.03 -0.02 22.34
C VAL A 235 6.65 -1.33 23.03
N LYS A 236 5.97 -2.21 22.28
CA LYS A 236 5.49 -3.51 22.77
C LYS A 236 5.99 -4.66 21.93
N GLY A 237 6.32 -5.75 22.61
CA GLY A 237 6.63 -7.02 21.98
C GLY A 237 5.39 -7.73 21.42
N PRO A 238 5.59 -8.87 20.73
CA PRO A 238 4.49 -9.70 20.22
C PRO A 238 3.58 -10.29 21.31
N ASP A 239 4.06 -10.29 22.56
CA ASP A 239 3.34 -10.68 23.78
C ASP A 239 2.45 -9.55 24.36
N ASN A 240 2.39 -8.38 23.71
CA ASN A 240 1.74 -7.16 24.20
C ASN A 240 2.35 -6.60 25.51
N VAL A 241 3.59 -7.00 25.85
CA VAL A 241 4.34 -6.47 27.00
C VAL A 241 5.21 -5.31 26.54
N LEU A 242 5.31 -4.25 27.37
CA LEU A 242 6.22 -3.14 27.12
C LEU A 242 7.67 -3.63 27.09
N VAL A 243 8.39 -3.31 26.01
CA VAL A 243 9.82 -3.61 25.88
C VAL A 243 10.60 -2.65 26.77
N LEU A 244 11.72 -3.11 27.34
CA LEU A 244 12.65 -2.24 28.08
C LEU A 244 13.56 -1.48 27.10
N PRO A 245 13.72 -0.15 27.23
CA PRO A 245 14.66 0.59 26.39
C PRO A 245 16.11 0.11 26.62
N THR A 246 16.89 0.04 25.55
CA THR A 246 18.33 -0.30 25.58
C THR A 246 19.23 0.92 25.65
N ASP A 247 18.76 2.07 25.15
CA ASP A 247 19.45 3.36 25.15
C ASP A 247 18.41 4.49 25.32
N ILE A 248 18.75 5.53 26.08
CA ILE A 248 17.88 6.67 26.37
C ILE A 248 18.75 7.93 26.38
N SER A 249 18.44 8.90 25.51
CA SER A 249 19.25 10.12 25.39
C SER A 249 19.19 10.99 26.65
N ASP A 250 20.11 11.95 26.77
CA ASP A 250 20.08 12.98 27.81
C ASP A 250 20.05 12.43 29.26
N ASN A 251 20.65 11.25 29.47
CA ASN A 251 20.64 10.50 30.73
C ASN A 251 19.23 10.21 31.26
N GLY A 252 18.29 9.92 30.37
CA GLY A 252 16.94 9.52 30.76
C GLY A 252 16.89 8.15 31.44
N GLU A 253 15.88 7.96 32.28
CA GLU A 253 15.69 6.77 33.11
C GLU A 253 14.34 6.10 32.77
N TYR A 254 14.28 4.76 32.80
CA TYR A 254 13.04 3.99 32.68
C TYR A 254 12.83 3.10 33.91
N THR A 255 11.62 3.09 34.46
CA THR A 255 11.22 2.09 35.48
C THR A 255 9.90 1.44 35.09
N ASN A 256 9.91 0.11 34.99
CA ASN A 256 8.80 -0.65 34.41
C ASN A 256 7.48 -0.48 35.18
N ILE A 257 7.55 -0.25 36.50
CA ILE A 257 6.41 0.06 37.39
C ILE A 257 5.59 1.26 36.88
N SER A 258 6.24 2.24 36.22
CA SER A 258 5.58 3.47 35.79
C SER A 258 5.23 3.54 34.30
N GLY A 259 5.70 2.58 33.49
CA GLY A 259 5.51 2.55 32.04
C GLY A 259 5.99 3.81 31.31
N LYS A 260 6.90 4.60 31.90
CA LYS A 260 7.29 5.94 31.43
C LYS A 260 8.80 6.11 31.43
N ILE A 261 9.32 6.66 30.32
CA ILE A 261 10.67 7.19 30.20
C ILE A 261 10.68 8.59 30.83
N LYS A 262 11.69 8.91 31.64
CA LYS A 262 11.78 10.17 32.40
C LYS A 262 13.11 10.86 32.17
N TRP A 263 13.08 12.18 32.02
CA TRP A 263 14.28 13.01 31.88
C TRP A 263 14.31 14.15 32.91
N LYS A 264 15.53 14.48 33.36
CA LYS A 264 15.85 15.63 34.21
C LYS A 264 16.67 16.62 33.39
N LEU A 265 15.99 17.42 32.57
CA LEU A 265 16.62 18.31 31.60
C LEU A 265 17.03 19.63 32.28
N SER A 266 18.33 19.92 32.34
CA SER A 266 18.89 21.14 32.96
C SER A 266 18.77 22.40 32.09
N THR A 267 18.76 22.22 30.76
CA THR A 267 18.59 23.27 29.75
C THR A 267 17.55 22.84 28.71
N TYR A 268 17.12 23.76 27.84
CA TYR A 268 16.27 23.42 26.70
C TYR A 268 17.03 22.56 25.68
N THR A 269 16.39 21.48 25.22
CA THR A 269 16.78 20.70 24.03
C THR A 269 15.57 20.60 23.10
N LYS A 270 15.83 20.46 21.79
CA LYS A 270 14.80 20.39 20.75
C LYS A 270 14.10 19.04 20.67
N GLU A 271 14.73 17.99 21.17
CA GLU A 271 14.18 16.64 21.24
C GLU A 271 14.90 15.82 22.31
N VAL A 272 14.25 14.73 22.71
CA VAL A 272 14.89 13.59 23.41
C VAL A 272 14.51 12.31 22.67
N SER A 273 15.24 11.22 22.88
CA SER A 273 14.99 9.94 22.21
C SER A 273 15.26 8.74 23.10
N TYR A 274 14.72 7.59 22.70
CA TYR A 274 14.96 6.31 23.34
C TYR A 274 14.89 5.19 22.30
N LYS A 275 15.68 4.14 22.52
CA LYS A 275 15.85 3.04 21.57
C LYS A 275 15.61 1.68 22.20
N TYR A 276 15.33 0.73 21.33
CA TYR A 276 15.13 -0.68 21.62
C TYR A 276 15.92 -1.47 20.59
N VAL A 277 16.58 -2.53 21.04
CA VAL A 277 17.23 -3.54 20.20
C VAL A 277 16.91 -4.88 20.84
N ARG A 278 16.15 -5.73 20.16
CA ARG A 278 15.77 -7.05 20.69
C ARG A 278 15.52 -8.05 19.57
N LEU A 279 15.91 -9.30 19.79
CA LEU A 279 15.35 -10.43 19.07
C LEU A 279 13.93 -10.72 19.59
N VAL A 280 13.01 -11.00 18.67
CA VAL A 280 11.62 -11.39 18.95
C VAL A 280 11.30 -12.69 18.24
N GLU A 281 10.46 -13.50 18.89
CA GLU A 281 10.01 -14.80 18.37
C GLU A 281 8.51 -14.76 18.09
N ILE A 282 8.09 -15.15 16.88
CA ILE A 282 6.68 -15.33 16.52
C ILE A 282 6.52 -16.61 15.70
N GLY A 283 5.96 -17.65 16.31
CA GLY A 283 5.86 -18.96 15.65
C GLY A 283 7.23 -19.63 15.63
N GLU A 284 7.74 -19.95 14.43
CA GLU A 284 9.10 -20.45 14.21
C GLU A 284 10.06 -19.34 13.77
N ALA A 285 9.57 -18.12 13.54
CA ALA A 285 10.39 -16.98 13.13
C ALA A 285 11.09 -16.34 14.33
N GLU A 286 12.42 -16.36 14.30
CA GLU A 286 13.24 -15.34 14.96
C GLU A 286 13.32 -14.10 14.05
N GLY A 287 13.25 -12.92 14.64
CA GLY A 287 13.35 -11.65 13.93
C GLY A 287 13.94 -10.54 14.77
N GLN A 288 14.59 -9.58 14.12
CA GLN A 288 15.10 -8.38 14.78
C GLN A 288 13.99 -7.33 14.87
N PHE A 289 13.81 -6.75 16.06
CA PHE A 289 12.89 -5.64 16.33
C PHE A 289 13.66 -4.51 17.01
N ASP A 290 14.06 -3.53 16.18
CA ASP A 290 14.72 -2.32 16.65
C ASP A 290 13.81 -1.12 16.42
N VAL A 291 13.65 -0.30 17.44
CA VAL A 291 12.84 0.91 17.37
C VAL A 291 13.64 2.08 17.91
N THR A 292 13.76 3.16 17.14
CA THR A 292 14.14 4.47 17.65
C THR A 292 12.88 5.32 17.76
N VAL A 293 12.56 5.79 18.96
CA VAL A 293 11.48 6.76 19.19
C VAL A 293 12.08 8.13 19.47
N VAL A 294 11.67 9.12 18.69
CA VAL A 294 12.03 10.53 18.88
C VAL A 294 10.85 11.27 19.49
N GLN A 295 11.11 12.06 20.53
CA GLN A 295 10.15 12.97 21.15
C GLN A 295 10.61 14.42 20.91
N PRO A 296 10.02 15.12 19.92
CA PRO A 296 10.27 16.55 19.74
C PRO A 296 9.76 17.37 20.93
N LEU A 297 10.49 18.44 21.28
CA LEU A 297 10.22 19.34 22.39
C LEU A 297 10.16 20.80 21.93
N HIS A 298 9.07 21.48 22.28
CA HIS A 298 8.87 22.90 21.96
C HIS A 298 8.98 23.79 23.20
N LEU A 299 9.38 25.05 23.01
CA LEU A 299 9.35 26.03 24.09
C LEU A 299 7.91 26.32 24.54
N LYS A 300 7.76 26.59 25.83
CA LYS A 300 6.47 26.94 26.45
C LYS A 300 6.03 28.32 25.95
N GLY A 301 4.79 28.44 25.47
CA GLY A 301 4.26 29.67 24.86
C GLY A 301 4.06 29.64 23.34
N LEU A 302 4.50 28.59 22.63
CA LEU A 302 4.19 28.36 21.22
C LEU A 302 2.84 27.62 20.99
N GLU A 303 2.05 27.48 22.06
CA GLU A 303 0.82 26.65 22.14
C GLU A 303 -0.33 27.16 21.25
N THR A 304 -0.25 28.39 20.74
CA THR A 304 -1.26 29.02 19.86
C THR A 304 -0.90 28.99 18.37
N CYS A 305 0.23 28.37 17.98
CA CYS A 305 0.71 28.38 16.61
C CYS A 305 -0.05 27.39 15.72
N GLN A 306 -1.10 27.84 15.03
CA GLN A 306 -1.83 27.04 14.04
C GLN A 306 -1.02 26.91 12.74
N GLY A 307 -0.24 25.84 12.62
CA GLY A 307 0.50 25.48 11.40
C GLY A 307 1.57 24.41 11.62
N PRO A 308 2.26 23.96 10.56
CA PRO A 308 3.40 23.06 10.69
C PRO A 308 4.50 23.71 11.54
N TYR A 309 5.05 22.95 12.50
CA TYR A 309 5.98 23.43 13.54
C TYR A 309 7.13 24.32 13.03
N TYR A 310 7.66 24.03 11.84
CA TYR A 310 8.74 24.81 11.20
C TYR A 310 8.39 26.29 10.93
N ASN A 311 7.10 26.63 10.72
CA ASN A 311 6.67 28.01 10.49
C ASN A 311 6.70 28.87 11.77
N CYS A 312 6.76 28.25 12.95
CA CYS A 312 6.76 28.93 14.23
C CYS A 312 8.17 29.36 14.69
N LEU A 313 9.22 28.96 13.97
CA LEU A 313 10.63 29.28 14.27
C LEU A 313 11.12 30.59 13.62
N ALA A 314 10.24 31.34 12.95
CA ALA A 314 10.57 32.53 12.15
C ALA A 314 10.20 33.87 12.82
N LYS A 315 9.96 33.88 14.14
CA LYS A 315 9.71 35.08 14.96
C LYS A 315 10.34 34.94 16.35
#